data_AF-A0A838PFJ8-F1
#
_entry.id   AF-A0A838PFJ8-F1
#
_cell.length_a   1.000
_cell.length_b   1.000
_cell.length_c   1.000
_cell.angle_alpha   90.00
_cell.angle_beta   90.00
_cell.angle_gamma   90.00
#
_symmetry.space_group_name_H-M   'P 1'
#
loop_
_entity.id
_entity.type
_entity.pdbx_description
1 polymer ?
#
loop_
_entity_poly.entity_id
_entity_poly.type
_entity_poly.pdbx_seq_one_letter_code
_entity_poly.pdbx_strand_id
1 'polypeptide(L)'
;MPFYEIVFETGRSSVACYEDDAEAKIALSEHQRRAMSGEVGGPIGAPAERVAAVYIYDEHPNEFNPAQTMSAEVLTKELTNLVKAMGDDNNVVQVDQLVTEVRGLTHPMQDIDPKQPFASRFKMKEDKKLNMKFLDEVTT
;
A
#
# COMPACT_ATOMS: atom_id res chain seq x y z
N MET A 1 -4.49 11.38 14.52
CA MET A 1 -3.07 11.00 14.41
C MET A 1 -2.83 10.66 12.96
N PRO A 2 -1.83 11.25 12.29
CA PRO A 2 -1.57 11.00 10.87
C PRO A 2 -1.07 9.57 10.62
N PHE A 3 -1.37 9.07 9.44
CA PHE A 3 -0.90 7.80 8.91
C PHE A 3 0.23 8.04 7.91
N TYR A 4 1.25 7.18 7.98
CA TYR A 4 2.46 7.27 7.18
C TYR A 4 2.60 5.99 6.37
N GLU A 5 2.43 6.09 5.06
CA GLU A 5 2.89 5.04 4.14
C GLU A 5 4.40 5.16 4.01
N ILE A 6 5.11 4.10 4.38
CA ILE A 6 6.54 3.97 4.28
C ILE A 6 6.82 3.05 3.10
N VAL A 7 7.42 3.58 2.03
CA VAL A 7 7.81 2.82 0.84
C VAL A 7 9.30 2.51 0.92
N PHE A 8 9.66 1.25 0.77
CA PHE A 8 11.03 0.76 0.87
C PHE A 8 11.67 0.63 -0.52
N GLU A 9 13.01 0.60 -0.58
CA GLU A 9 13.77 0.45 -1.84
C GLU A 9 13.48 -0.86 -2.58
N THR A 10 13.04 -1.90 -1.87
CA THR A 10 12.59 -3.17 -2.49
C THR A 10 11.25 -3.04 -3.22
N GLY A 11 10.63 -1.86 -3.14
CA GLY A 11 9.30 -1.56 -3.61
C GLY A 11 8.22 -1.83 -2.56
N ARG A 12 8.46 -2.63 -1.52
CA ARG A 12 7.47 -2.94 -0.47
C ARG A 12 6.98 -1.66 0.24
N SER A 13 5.81 -1.74 0.87
CA SER A 13 5.32 -0.66 1.72
C SER A 13 4.74 -1.18 3.04
N SER A 14 4.71 -0.30 4.03
CA SER A 14 4.04 -0.48 5.31
C SER A 14 3.30 0.80 5.69
N VAL A 15 2.29 0.70 6.55
CA VAL A 15 1.56 1.86 7.08
C VAL A 15 1.73 1.89 8.59
N ALA A 16 2.13 3.04 9.12
CA ALA A 16 2.27 3.28 10.55
C ALA A 16 1.52 4.54 10.97
N CYS A 17 1.08 4.59 12.23
CA CYS A 17 0.50 5.77 12.84
C CYS A 17 1.51 6.34 13.83
N TYR A 18 1.78 7.64 13.73
CA TYR A 18 2.61 8.39 14.69
C TYR A 18 1.81 9.59 15.19
N GLU A 19 2.19 10.12 16.35
CA GLU A 19 1.60 11.32 16.93
C GLU A 19 1.78 12.52 16.00
N ASP A 20 3.00 12.70 15.47
CA ASP A 20 3.37 13.80 14.57
C ASP A 20 4.60 13.48 13.69
N ASP A 21 5.00 14.46 12.85
CA ASP A 21 6.16 14.34 11.96
C ASP A 21 7.48 14.16 12.73
N ALA A 22 7.59 14.66 13.97
CA ALA A 22 8.82 14.59 14.75
C ALA A 22 9.04 13.17 15.30
N GLU A 23 8.00 12.55 15.85
CA GLU A 23 8.03 11.15 16.25
C GLU A 23 8.30 10.25 15.04
N ALA A 24 7.60 10.48 13.93
CA ALA A 24 7.79 9.72 12.69
C ALA A 24 9.26 9.78 12.22
N LYS A 25 9.88 10.96 12.23
CA LYS A 25 11.29 11.13 11.85
C LYS A 25 12.23 10.33 12.74
N ILE A 26 12.04 10.37 14.06
CA ILE A 26 12.88 9.60 15.00
C ILE A 26 12.77 8.10 14.72
N ALA A 27 11.54 7.59 14.58
CA ALA A 27 11.30 6.18 14.30
C ALA A 27 11.90 5.74 12.95
N LEU A 28 11.73 6.57 11.91
CA LEU A 28 12.25 6.30 10.57
C LEU A 28 13.78 6.39 10.51
N SER A 29 14.40 7.33 11.22
CA SER A 29 15.86 7.41 11.34
C SER A 29 16.44 6.15 11.98
N GLU A 30 15.84 5.66 13.07
CA GLU A 30 16.28 4.41 13.69
C GLU A 30 16.06 3.19 12.78
N HIS A 31 14.93 3.14 12.06
CA HIS A 31 14.69 2.09 11.06
C HIS A 31 15.76 2.12 9.95
N GLN A 32 16.05 3.30 9.40
CA GLN A 32 17.06 3.50 8.37
C GLN A 32 18.46 3.11 8.88
N ARG A 33 18.80 3.46 10.12
CA ARG A 33 20.06 3.07 10.76
C ARG A 33 20.21 1.54 10.77
N ARG A 34 19.17 0.83 11.21
CA ARG A 34 19.11 -0.64 11.23
C ARG A 34 19.26 -1.24 9.83
N ALA A 35 18.59 -0.64 8.84
CA ALA A 35 18.68 -1.09 7.46
C ALA A 35 20.11 -0.96 6.91
N MET A 36 20.82 0.12 7.26
CA MET A 36 22.20 0.34 6.85
C MET A 36 23.20 -0.54 7.59
N SER A 37 22.93 -0.92 8.84
CA SER A 37 23.76 -1.84 9.61
C SER A 37 23.47 -3.32 9.35
N GLY A 38 22.43 -3.64 8.57
CA GLY A 38 21.99 -5.02 8.32
C GLY A 38 21.28 -5.67 9.51
N GLU A 39 20.82 -4.86 10.47
CA GLU A 39 20.00 -5.31 11.60
C GLU A 39 18.59 -5.72 11.14
N VAL A 40 17.88 -6.44 12.00
CA VAL A 40 16.52 -6.91 11.73
C VAL A 40 15.48 -5.78 11.83
N GLY A 41 14.57 -5.73 10.87
CA GLY A 41 13.54 -4.70 10.73
C GLY A 41 12.23 -4.99 11.45
N GLY A 42 12.05 -6.22 11.97
CA GLY A 42 10.81 -6.60 12.65
C GLY A 42 10.88 -7.95 13.36
N PRO A 43 9.78 -8.36 14.03
CA PRO A 43 9.72 -9.55 14.89
C PRO A 43 9.95 -10.88 14.14
N ILE A 44 9.85 -10.88 12.80
CA ILE A 44 9.99 -12.07 11.94
C ILE A 44 11.46 -12.25 11.50
N GLY A 45 12.40 -11.42 11.97
CA GLY A 45 13.83 -11.57 11.69
C GLY A 45 14.23 -11.23 10.24
N ALA A 46 13.34 -10.62 9.46
CA ALA A 46 13.69 -10.04 8.16
C ALA A 46 14.63 -8.83 8.37
N PRO A 47 15.61 -8.61 7.48
CA PRO A 47 16.46 -7.44 7.55
C PRO A 47 15.63 -6.16 7.44
N ALA A 48 16.05 -5.11 8.14
CA ALA A 48 15.49 -3.79 7.97
C ALA A 48 15.72 -3.30 6.54
N GLU A 49 14.74 -2.59 5.99
CA GLU A 49 14.75 -2.16 4.59
C GLU A 49 14.97 -0.65 4.53
N ARG A 50 15.76 -0.18 3.56
CA ARG A 50 15.98 1.27 3.40
C ARG A 50 14.69 1.93 2.94
N VAL A 51 14.39 3.08 3.54
CA VAL A 51 13.20 3.88 3.22
C VAL A 51 13.47 4.71 1.97
N ALA A 52 12.62 4.59 0.96
CA ALA A 52 12.70 5.30 -0.31
C ALA A 52 11.75 6.51 -0.39
N ALA A 53 10.56 6.41 0.21
CA ALA A 53 9.59 7.50 0.27
C ALA A 53 8.65 7.36 1.47
N VAL A 54 8.11 8.48 1.94
CA VAL A 54 7.05 8.49 2.96
C VAL A 54 5.94 9.45 2.58
N TYR A 55 4.71 8.96 2.57
CA TYR A 55 3.48 9.68 2.24
C TYR A 55 2.57 9.76 3.46
N ILE A 56 1.94 10.92 3.67
CA ILE A 56 1.18 11.23 4.88
C ILE A 56 -0.30 11.40 4.55
N TYR A 57 -1.15 10.82 5.38
CA TYR A 57 -2.61 10.82 5.26
C TYR A 57 -3.28 11.14 6.59
N ASP A 58 -4.36 11.92 6.54
CA ASP A 58 -5.21 12.25 7.68
C ASP A 58 -6.11 11.07 8.11
N GLU A 59 -6.39 10.15 7.17
CA GLU A 59 -7.17 8.93 7.38
C GLU A 59 -6.34 7.69 7.03
N HIS A 60 -6.69 6.52 7.59
CA HIS A 60 -5.92 5.31 7.32
C HIS A 60 -6.06 4.95 5.83
N PRO A 61 -4.97 4.83 5.05
CA PRO A 61 -5.07 4.67 3.59
C PRO A 61 -5.65 3.31 3.13
N ASN A 62 -5.72 2.32 4.03
CA ASN A 62 -6.54 1.09 3.81
C ASN A 62 -8.06 1.28 4.03
N GLU A 63 -8.49 2.36 4.69
CA GLU A 63 -9.92 2.65 4.95
C GLU A 63 -10.56 3.45 3.81
N PHE A 64 -9.79 4.26 3.09
CA PHE A 64 -10.25 4.96 1.89
C PHE A 64 -9.86 4.19 0.63
N ASN A 65 -10.84 3.60 -0.05
CA ASN A 65 -10.58 2.75 -1.21
C ASN A 65 -11.23 3.25 -2.52
N PRO A 66 -10.55 4.12 -3.28
CA PRO A 66 -10.93 4.44 -4.66
C PRO A 66 -10.78 3.26 -5.64
N ALA A 67 -10.14 2.15 -5.24
CA ALA A 67 -10.18 0.87 -5.95
C ALA A 67 -11.42 0.01 -5.61
N GLN A 68 -12.24 0.40 -4.61
CA GLN A 68 -13.62 -0.07 -4.38
C GLN A 68 -14.64 0.78 -5.15
N THR A 69 -14.24 1.94 -5.68
CA THR A 69 -15.12 2.78 -6.50
C THR A 69 -14.69 2.69 -7.95
N MET A 70 -15.45 1.94 -8.73
CA MET A 70 -15.39 1.99 -10.19
C MET A 70 -16.69 2.60 -10.70
N SER A 71 -16.70 3.15 -11.92
CA SER A 71 -17.95 3.65 -12.49
C SER A 71 -18.95 2.49 -12.58
N ALA A 72 -20.25 2.77 -12.45
CA ALA A 72 -21.28 1.74 -12.57
C ALA A 72 -21.14 0.93 -13.88
N GLU A 73 -20.67 1.57 -14.95
CA GLU A 73 -20.38 0.95 -16.24
C GLU A 73 -19.22 -0.06 -16.18
N VAL A 74 -18.09 0.31 -15.57
CA VAL A 74 -16.93 -0.58 -15.41
C VAL A 74 -17.27 -1.75 -14.47
N LEU A 75 -18.01 -1.50 -13.38
CA LEU A 75 -18.48 -2.55 -12.47
C LEU A 75 -19.35 -3.57 -13.20
N THR A 76 -20.31 -3.08 -13.97
CA THR A 76 -21.22 -3.96 -14.72
C THR A 76 -20.45 -4.80 -15.73
N LYS A 77 -19.43 -4.23 -16.40
CA LYS A 77 -18.60 -4.94 -17.36
C LYS A 77 -17.75 -6.04 -16.70
N GLU A 78 -17.05 -5.74 -15.60
CA GLU A 78 -16.21 -6.71 -14.90
C GLU A 78 -17.05 -7.81 -14.25
N LEU A 79 -18.19 -7.48 -13.64
CA LEU A 79 -19.13 -8.49 -13.12
C LEU A 79 -19.67 -9.39 -14.24
N THR A 80 -19.97 -8.83 -15.42
CA THR A 80 -20.43 -9.62 -16.56
C THR A 80 -19.34 -10.59 -17.04
N ASN A 81 -18.08 -10.14 -17.09
CA ASN A 81 -16.96 -11.00 -17.48
C ASN A 81 -16.73 -12.12 -16.45
N LEU A 82 -16.80 -11.78 -15.16
CA LEU A 82 -16.63 -12.73 -14.07
C LEU A 82 -17.73 -13.81 -14.08
N VAL A 83 -19.00 -13.41 -14.20
CA VAL A 83 -20.13 -14.34 -14.30
C VAL A 83 -19.98 -15.29 -15.50
N LYS A 84 -19.51 -14.78 -16.65
CA LYS A 84 -19.23 -15.63 -17.83
C LYS A 84 -18.07 -16.59 -17.61
N ALA A 85 -17.02 -16.17 -16.92
CA ALA A 85 -15.86 -17.01 -16.64
C ALA A 85 -16.16 -18.10 -15.61
N MET A 86 -17.13 -17.86 -14.72
CA MET A 86 -17.53 -18.78 -13.65
C MET A 86 -18.72 -19.67 -14.01
N GLY A 87 -19.44 -19.36 -15.09
CA GLY A 87 -20.57 -20.16 -15.57
C GLY A 87 -20.11 -21.54 -16.02
N ASP A 88 -20.84 -22.58 -15.62
CA ASP A 88 -20.67 -23.93 -16.17
C ASP A 88 -21.31 -24.03 -17.59
N ASP A 89 -21.28 -25.24 -18.17
CA ASP A 89 -21.84 -25.49 -19.52
C ASP A 89 -23.36 -25.21 -19.62
N ASN A 90 -24.06 -25.10 -18.49
CA ASN A 90 -25.48 -24.75 -18.40
C ASN A 90 -25.70 -23.28 -17.98
N ASN A 91 -24.62 -22.49 -17.92
CA ASN A 91 -24.63 -21.10 -17.50
C ASN A 91 -25.08 -20.89 -16.05
N VAL A 92 -24.79 -21.85 -15.17
CA VAL A 92 -25.04 -21.78 -13.73
C VAL A 92 -23.77 -21.36 -13.00
N VAL A 93 -23.89 -20.46 -12.02
CA VAL A 93 -22.77 -19.94 -11.21
C VAL A 93 -22.97 -20.28 -9.75
N GLN A 94 -21.91 -20.71 -9.05
CA GLN A 94 -21.93 -20.87 -7.60
C GLN A 94 -21.85 -19.51 -6.91
N VAL A 95 -22.91 -19.14 -6.18
CA VAL A 95 -23.07 -17.82 -5.56
C VAL A 95 -21.97 -17.53 -4.54
N ASP A 96 -21.58 -18.49 -3.72
CA ASP A 96 -20.56 -18.29 -2.67
C ASP A 96 -19.17 -18.00 -3.24
N GLN A 97 -18.83 -18.65 -4.35
CA GLN A 97 -17.56 -18.42 -5.05
C GLN A 97 -17.56 -17.05 -5.74
N LEU A 98 -18.69 -16.65 -6.33
CA LEU A 98 -18.84 -15.32 -6.95
C LEU A 98 -18.62 -14.20 -5.94
N VAL A 99 -19.16 -14.32 -4.72
CA VAL A 99 -18.95 -13.33 -3.65
C VAL A 99 -17.47 -13.18 -3.30
N THR A 100 -16.70 -14.27 -3.33
CA THR A 100 -15.26 -14.25 -3.03
C THR A 100 -14.46 -13.53 -4.12
N GLU A 101 -14.75 -13.82 -5.38
CA GLU A 101 -14.08 -13.19 -6.53
C GLU A 101 -14.41 -11.70 -6.65
N VAL A 102 -15.65 -11.30 -6.38
CA VAL A 102 -16.06 -9.88 -6.34
C VAL A 102 -15.28 -9.11 -5.26
N ARG A 103 -14.99 -9.74 -4.11
CA ARG A 103 -14.11 -9.12 -3.11
C ARG A 103 -12.68 -8.97 -3.63
N GLY A 104 -12.18 -9.92 -4.42
CA GLY A 104 -10.87 -9.86 -5.08
C GLY A 104 -10.71 -8.64 -6.01
N LEU A 105 -11.76 -8.26 -6.75
CA LEU A 105 -11.78 -7.09 -7.64
C LEU A 105 -11.64 -5.73 -6.92
N THR A 106 -11.77 -5.71 -5.60
CA THR A 106 -11.83 -4.49 -4.79
C THR A 106 -10.61 -4.28 -3.88
N HIS A 107 -9.65 -5.22 -3.89
CA HIS A 107 -8.43 -5.09 -3.08
C HIS A 107 -7.38 -4.20 -3.78
N PRO A 108 -6.65 -3.36 -3.03
CA PRO A 108 -5.69 -2.44 -3.62
C PRO A 108 -4.44 -3.20 -4.08
N MET A 109 -4.25 -3.28 -5.39
CA MET A 109 -2.92 -3.16 -5.98
C MET A 109 -3.05 -2.18 -7.14
N GLN A 110 -2.51 -0.96 -6.98
CA GLN A 110 -1.99 -0.30 -8.16
C GLN A 110 -0.85 -1.17 -8.69
N ASP A 111 -0.85 -1.46 -9.99
CA ASP A 111 0.36 -1.93 -10.65
C ASP A 111 1.47 -0.92 -10.37
N ILE A 112 2.61 -1.41 -9.87
CA ILE A 112 3.80 -0.58 -9.66
C ILE A 112 4.23 -0.11 -11.04
N ASP A 113 4.08 1.18 -11.34
CA ASP A 113 4.65 1.78 -12.55
C ASP A 113 6.18 1.66 -12.44
N PRO A 114 6.86 0.92 -13.33
CA PRO A 114 8.32 0.80 -13.29
C PRO A 114 9.04 2.15 -13.44
N LYS A 115 8.36 3.19 -13.96
CA LYS A 115 8.88 4.55 -14.05
C LYS A 115 8.75 5.34 -12.74
N GLN A 116 7.92 4.87 -11.81
CA GLN A 116 7.71 5.49 -10.50
C GLN A 116 7.69 4.40 -9.40
N PRO A 117 8.81 3.68 -9.19
CA PRO A 117 8.85 2.52 -8.30
C PRO A 117 8.59 2.84 -6.83
N PHE A 118 8.64 4.12 -6.45
CA PHE A 118 8.44 4.62 -5.10
C PHE A 118 7.25 5.59 -4.99
N ALA A 119 6.33 5.57 -5.96
CA ALA A 119 5.05 6.24 -5.81
C ALA A 119 4.23 5.61 -4.68
N SER A 120 3.29 6.38 -4.13
CA SER A 120 2.30 5.82 -3.21
C SER A 120 1.58 4.65 -3.86
N ARG A 121 1.35 3.59 -3.10
CA ARG A 121 0.55 2.43 -3.53
C ARG A 121 -0.94 2.63 -3.27
N PHE A 122 -1.30 3.74 -2.64
CA PHE A 122 -2.67 4.08 -2.32
C PHE A 122 -3.22 5.10 -3.32
N LYS A 123 -4.48 4.90 -3.72
CA LYS A 123 -5.19 5.84 -4.60
C LYS A 123 -5.75 7.06 -3.85
N MET A 124 -5.59 7.10 -2.54
CA MET A 124 -6.01 8.22 -1.70
C MET A 124 -5.19 9.46 -2.00
N LYS A 125 -5.79 10.64 -1.89
CA LYS A 125 -5.05 11.89 -1.95
C LYS A 125 -4.13 11.98 -0.72
N GLU A 126 -2.83 11.99 -0.95
CA GLU A 126 -1.85 12.31 0.10
C GLU A 126 -2.01 13.77 0.55
N ASP A 127 -1.86 14.02 1.84
CA ASP A 127 -1.83 15.39 2.37
C ASP A 127 -0.50 16.05 2.08
N LYS A 128 0.57 15.27 2.25
CA LYS A 128 1.94 15.68 1.93
C LYS A 128 2.86 14.49 1.81
N LYS A 129 3.96 14.68 1.07
CA LYS A 129 5.14 13.83 1.09
C LYS A 129 6.12 14.33 2.16
N LEU A 130 6.59 13.45 3.03
CA LEU A 130 7.58 13.82 4.05
C LEU A 130 8.93 14.12 3.39
N ASN A 131 9.59 15.19 3.82
CA ASN A 131 10.95 15.50 3.37
C ASN A 131 11.94 14.55 4.04
N MET A 132 12.62 13.73 3.24
CA MET A 132 13.47 12.63 3.72
C MET A 132 14.94 13.00 4.02
N LYS A 133 15.34 14.28 3.89
CA LYS A 133 16.75 14.71 4.12
C LYS A 133 17.31 14.33 5.49
N PHE A 134 16.46 14.17 6.50
CA PHE A 134 16.87 13.74 7.84
C PHE A 134 17.40 12.30 7.89
N LEU A 135 17.13 11.47 6.87
CA LEU A 135 17.69 10.13 6.77
C LEU A 135 19.14 10.14 6.30
N ASP A 136 19.57 11.16 5.56
CA ASP A 136 20.95 11.28 5.08
C ASP A 136 21.93 11.44 6.26
N GLU A 137 21.48 12.07 7.36
CA GLU A 137 22.26 12.30 8.57
C GLU A 137 22.57 11.01 9.35
N VAL A 138 21.84 9.92 9.08
CA VAL A 138 22.01 8.60 9.72
C VAL A 138 23.24 7.85 9.16
N THR A 139 23.83 8.33 8.07
CA THR A 139 24.99 7.68 7.40
C THR A 139 26.36 7.97 8.04
N THR A 140 26.41 8.66 9.18
CA THR A 140 27.66 9.12 9.83
C THR A 140 28.05 8.30 11.04
#